data_AF-A0A1N7HVH8-F1
#
_entry.id   AF-A0A1N7HVH8-F1
#
_cell.length_a   1.000
_cell.length_b   1.000
_cell.length_c   1.000
_cell.angle_alpha   90.00
_cell.angle_beta   90.00
_cell.angle_gamma   90.00
#
_symmetry.space_group_name_H-M   'P 1'
#
loop_
_entity.id
_entity.type
_entity.pdbx_description
1 polymer ?
#
loop_
_entity_poly.entity_id
_entity_poly.type
_entity_poly.pdbx_seq_one_letter_code
_entity_poly.pdbx_strand_id
1 'polypeptide(L)' 'MKELIEKINAEFEAFTTEANQQAEKGNKAAGTRARKSALELSKLFKDFRKVSVEEAKK' A
#
# COMPACT_ATOMS: atom_id res chain seq x y z
N MET A 1 3.68 -0.15 16.03
CA MET A 1 3.61 0.83 14.91
C MET A 1 4.70 0.70 13.82
N LYS A 2 6.00 0.73 14.16
CA LYS A 2 7.10 0.98 13.18
C LYS A 2 7.16 0.01 11.99
N GLU A 3 7.14 -1.30 12.24
CA GLU A 3 7.18 -2.33 11.19
C GLU A 3 5.99 -2.23 10.21
N LEU A 4 4.82 -1.84 10.72
CA LEU A 4 3.62 -1.67 9.90
C LEU A 4 3.75 -0.46 8.96
N ILE A 5 4.36 0.63 9.43
CA ILE A 5 4.68 1.80 8.61
C ILE A 5 5.70 1.43 7.53
N GLU A 6 6.74 0.65 7.87
CA GLU A 6 7.73 0.18 6.89
C GLU A 6 7.09 -0.68 5.78
N LYS A 7 6.19 -1.60 6.13
CA LYS A 7 5.42 -2.40 5.15
C LYS A 7 4.53 -1.54 4.25
N ILE A 8 3.85 -0.55 4.83
CA ILE A 8 3.02 0.40 4.08
C ILE A 8 3.86 1.16 3.06
N ASN A 9 5.02 1.68 3.47
CA ASN A 9 5.89 2.46 2.58
C ASN A 9 6.40 1.60 1.42
N ALA A 10 6.86 0.38 1.69
CA ALA A 10 7.32 -0.54 0.65
C ALA A 10 6.21 -0.87 -0.36
N GLU A 11 5.00 -1.17 0.12
CA GLU A 11 3.87 -1.47 -0.77
C GLU A 11 3.38 -0.23 -1.54
N PHE A 12 3.50 0.96 -0.93
CA PHE A 12 3.16 2.23 -1.58
C PHE A 12 4.14 2.59 -2.71
N GLU A 13 5.43 2.32 -2.54
CA GLU A 13 6.43 2.47 -3.60
C GLU A 13 6.15 1.52 -4.77
N ALA A 14 5.81 0.25 -4.47
CA ALA A 14 5.41 -0.74 -5.47
C ALA A 14 4.15 -0.30 -6.23
N PHE A 15 3.12 0.15 -5.50
CA PHE A 15 1.90 0.68 -6.09
C PHE A 15 2.18 1.85 -7.02
N THR A 16 2.89 2.88 -6.54
CA THR A 16 3.18 4.09 -7.31
C THR A 16 3.96 3.79 -8.59
N THR A 17 4.97 2.93 -8.49
CA THR A 17 5.80 2.53 -9.63
C THR A 17 4.98 1.84 -10.73
N GLU A 18 4.17 0.86 -10.34
CA GLU A 18 3.36 0.08 -11.30
C GLU A 18 2.17 0.90 -11.84
N ALA A 19 1.57 1.74 -11.01
CA ALA A 19 0.48 2.63 -11.43
C ALA A 19 0.96 3.65 -12.47
N ASN A 20 2.14 4.24 -12.27
CA ASN A 20 2.72 5.17 -13.24
C ASN A 20 3.08 4.45 -14.55
N GLN A 21 3.65 3.24 -14.48
CA GLN A 21 3.89 2.45 -15.70
C GLN A 21 2.60 2.11 -16.45
N GLN A 22 1.50 1.83 -15.74
CA GLN A 22 0.20 1.63 -16.37
C GLN A 22 -0.31 2.94 -17.01
N ALA A 23 -0.25 4.06 -16.28
CA ALA A 23 -0.81 5.34 -16.69
C ALA A 23 -0.06 5.96 -17.89
N GLU A 24 1.27 5.94 -17.86
CA GLU A 24 2.12 6.58 -18.86
C GLU A 24 2.34 5.70 -20.09
N LYS A 25 2.51 4.40 -19.89
CA LYS A 25 2.94 3.46 -20.96
C LYS A 25 1.86 2.48 -21.37
N GLY A 26 0.65 2.55 -20.78
CA GLY A 26 -0.42 1.60 -21.05
C GLY A 26 -0.08 0.16 -20.65
N ASN A 27 0.91 -0.05 -19.77
CA ASN A 27 1.39 -1.38 -19.41
C ASN A 27 0.32 -2.15 -18.62
N LYS A 28 -0.35 -3.11 -19.27
CA LYS A 28 -1.43 -3.92 -18.69
C LYS A 28 -0.96 -4.78 -17.51
N ALA A 29 0.24 -5.37 -17.61
CA ALA A 29 0.79 -6.20 -16.54
C ALA A 29 1.09 -5.36 -15.29
N ALA A 30 1.64 -4.15 -15.49
CA ALA A 30 1.84 -3.20 -14.40
C ALA A 30 0.51 -2.84 -13.73
N GLY A 31 -0.55 -2.63 -14.52
CA GLY A 31 -1.87 -2.38 -13.95
C GLY A 31 -2.43 -3.52 -13.09
N THR A 32 -2.15 -4.77 -13.43
CA THR A 32 -2.53 -5.91 -12.57
C THR A 32 -1.75 -5.89 -11.26
N ARG A 33 -0.44 -5.58 -11.30
CA ARG A 33 0.39 -5.46 -10.09
C ARG A 33 -0.03 -4.28 -9.22
N ALA A 34 -0.27 -3.11 -9.81
CA ALA A 34 -0.77 -1.93 -9.09
C ALA A 34 -2.08 -2.20 -8.35
N ARG A 35 -3.03 -2.93 -8.97
CA ARG A 35 -4.29 -3.33 -8.31
C ARG A 35 -4.06 -4.27 -7.13
N LYS A 36 -3.11 -5.22 -7.26
CA LYS A 36 -2.74 -6.11 -6.15
C LYS A 36 -2.15 -5.32 -4.99
N SER A 37 -1.24 -4.39 -5.26
CA SER A 37 -0.64 -3.52 -4.24
C SER A 37 -1.67 -2.60 -3.57
N ALA A 38 -2.61 -2.04 -4.35
CA ALA A 38 -3.70 -1.24 -3.80
C ALA A 38 -4.60 -2.04 -2.84
N LEU A 39 -4.89 -3.31 -3.16
CA LEU A 39 -5.65 -4.19 -2.26
C LEU A 39 -4.89 -4.47 -0.96
N GLU A 40 -3.59 -4.69 -1.04
CA GLU A 40 -2.77 -4.96 0.15
C GLU A 40 -2.62 -3.71 1.03
N LEU A 41 -2.37 -2.54 0.44
CA LEU A 41 -2.40 -1.25 1.14
C LEU A 41 -3.72 -1.01 1.89
N SER A 42 -4.86 -1.37 1.30
CA SER A 42 -6.17 -1.24 1.98
C SER A 42 -6.24 -2.05 3.27
N LYS A 43 -5.63 -3.25 3.31
CA LYS A 43 -5.57 -4.07 4.52
C LYS A 43 -4.60 -3.46 5.53
N LEU A 44 -3.40 -3.10 5.09
CA LEU A 44 -2.38 -2.48 5.94
C LEU A 44 -2.86 -1.18 6.58
N PHE A 45 -3.60 -0.34 5.86
CA PHE A 45 -4.20 0.88 6.42
C PHE A 45 -5.28 0.59 7.47
N LYS A 46 -6.10 -0.46 7.26
CA LYS A 46 -7.07 -0.88 8.27
C LYS A 46 -6.37 -1.35 9.54
N ASP A 47 -5.30 -2.13 9.41
CA ASP A 47 -4.54 -2.61 10.55
C ASP A 47 -3.78 -1.47 11.25
N PHE A 48 -3.25 -0.51 10.48
CA PHE A 48 -2.62 0.69 11.02
C PHE A 48 -3.62 1.47 11.87
N ARG A 49 -4.83 1.68 11.37
CA ARG A 49 -5.90 2.36 12.12
C ARG A 49 -6.21 1.65 13.44
N LYS A 50 -6.32 0.32 13.44
CA LYS A 50 -6.60 -0.44 14.68
C LYS A 50 -5.48 -0.26 15.70
N VAL A 51 -4.23 -0.50 15.29
CA VAL A 51 -3.06 -0.39 16.17
C VAL A 51 -2.90 1.04 16.69
N SER A 52 -3.10 2.05 15.85
CA SER A 52 -3.03 3.46 16.26
C SER A 52 -4.07 3.82 17.32
N VAL A 53 -5.31 3.32 17.18
CA VAL A 53 -6.37 3.53 18.19
C VAL A 53 -6.04 2.82 19.50
N GLU A 54 -5.43 1.63 19.46
CA GLU A 54 -4.99 0.92 20.66
C GLU A 54 -3.81 1.61 21.35
N GLU A 55 -2.85 2.13 20.58
CA GLU A 55 -1.72 2.90 21.12
C GLU A 55 -2.19 4.19 21.79
N ALA A 56 -3.21 4.87 21.25
CA ALA A 56 -3.77 6.09 21.84
C ALA A 56 -4.52 5.88 23.18
N LYS A 57 -4.79 4.62 23.56
CA LYS A 57 -5.41 4.27 24.84
C LYS A 57 -4.41 3.92 25.94
N LYS A 58 -3.13 3.81 25.60
CA LYS A 58 -2.03 3.55 26.54
C LYS A 58 -1.57 4.86 27.17
#